data_AF-R9MEW3-F1
#
_entry.id   AF-R9MEW3-F1
#
_cell.length_a   1.000
_cell.length_b   1.000
_cell.length_c   1.000
_cell.angle_alpha   90.00
_cell.angle_beta   90.00
_cell.angle_gamma   90.00
#
_symmetry.space_group_name_H-M   'P 1'
#
loop_
_entity.id
_entity.type
_entity.pdbx_description
1 polymer ?
#
loop_
_entity_poly.entity_id
_entity_poly.type
_entity_poly.pdbx_seq_one_letter_code
_entity_poly.pdbx_strand_id
1 'polypeptide(L)'
;MGRFMEIYSLYELVCVLLPCLLYAVFWSVKEWKAGRKVSGVYLGWVCIFLVYLWMVFDVTGVGTMGDIMRNMPDIFIGGMNFVPFDSLGIGFTLNIVMFMPFGFLLPLIFKGSRALGRTAAAGAVFSLLIELSQIFNFRATDVDDLMTNIFGACIGYLIWHVFAKISGARLHAAAEGRWEALRYVLLAMAGVFFLYNPFLIINLSSCRL
;
A
#
# COMPACT_ATOMS: atom_id res chain seq x y z
N MET A 1 -0.26 5.22 26.68
CA MET A 1 0.33 5.32 25.33
C MET A 1 -0.09 4.15 24.44
N GLY A 2 0.19 2.88 24.81
CA GLY A 2 -0.08 1.69 23.97
C GLY A 2 -1.51 1.56 23.44
N ARG A 3 -2.52 1.65 24.30
CA ARG A 3 -3.95 1.54 23.90
C ARG A 3 -4.39 2.58 22.86
N PHE A 4 -3.79 3.77 22.85
CA PHE A 4 -4.12 4.80 21.86
C PHE A 4 -3.49 4.48 20.51
N MET A 5 -2.22 4.05 20.51
CA MET A 5 -1.53 3.60 19.29
C MET A 5 -2.28 2.43 18.63
N GLU A 6 -2.79 1.49 19.43
CA GLU A 6 -3.60 0.37 18.92
C GLU A 6 -4.90 0.84 18.24
N ILE A 7 -5.58 1.85 18.80
CA ILE A 7 -6.83 2.37 18.23
C ILE A 7 -6.57 3.08 16.90
N TYR A 8 -5.51 3.89 16.79
CA TYR A 8 -5.15 4.59 15.54
C TYR A 8 -4.79 3.60 14.44
N SER A 9 -3.93 2.63 14.77
CA SER A 9 -3.47 1.62 13.82
C SER A 9 -4.63 0.72 13.36
N LEU A 10 -5.56 0.35 14.26
CA LEU A 10 -6.78 -0.38 13.90
C LEU A 10 -7.72 0.45 13.02
N TYR A 11 -7.88 1.74 13.30
CA TYR A 11 -8.70 2.64 12.50
C TYR A 11 -8.14 2.77 11.08
N GLU A 12 -6.83 2.97 10.94
CA GLU A 12 -6.16 2.99 9.64
C GLU A 12 -6.34 1.66 8.87
N LEU A 13 -6.24 0.52 9.57
CA LEU A 13 -6.51 -0.80 8.98
C LEU A 13 -7.94 -0.89 8.43
N VAL A 14 -8.92 -0.40 9.16
CA VAL A 14 -10.32 -0.36 8.70
C VAL A 14 -10.46 0.52 7.47
N CYS A 15 -9.79 1.68 7.42
CA CYS A 15 -9.79 2.58 6.26
C CYS A 15 -9.19 1.93 5.00
N VAL A 16 -8.20 1.06 5.14
CA VAL A 16 -7.66 0.23 4.04
C VAL A 16 -8.65 -0.86 3.64
N LEU A 17 -9.13 -1.64 4.62
CA LEU A 17 -9.94 -2.82 4.35
C LEU A 17 -11.31 -2.49 3.78
N LEU A 18 -11.98 -1.46 4.27
CA LEU A 18 -13.37 -1.13 3.90
C LEU A 18 -13.56 -0.96 2.38
N PRO A 19 -12.89 -0.02 1.67
CA PRO A 19 -13.10 0.15 0.23
C PRO A 19 -12.62 -1.06 -0.58
N CYS A 20 -11.53 -1.70 -0.15
CA CYS A 20 -10.96 -2.84 -0.87
C CYS A 20 -11.84 -4.11 -0.75
N LEU A 21 -12.39 -4.40 0.41
CA LEU A 21 -13.29 -5.54 0.62
C LEU A 21 -14.65 -5.28 -0.05
N LEU A 22 -15.17 -4.05 -0.01
CA LEU A 22 -16.38 -3.69 -0.77
C LEU A 22 -16.17 -3.93 -2.28
N TYR A 23 -15.00 -3.55 -2.81
CA TYR A 23 -14.63 -3.83 -4.19
C TYR A 23 -14.52 -5.34 -4.46
N ALA A 24 -13.86 -6.10 -3.59
CA ALA A 24 -13.72 -7.56 -3.72
C ALA A 24 -15.08 -8.28 -3.69
N VAL A 25 -16.00 -7.85 -2.83
CA VAL A 25 -17.38 -8.37 -2.77
C VAL A 25 -18.14 -8.01 -4.04
N PHE A 26 -18.11 -6.75 -4.46
CA PHE A 26 -18.74 -6.32 -5.71
C PHE A 26 -18.26 -7.13 -6.91
N TRP A 27 -16.94 -7.31 -7.02
CA TRP A 27 -16.33 -8.12 -8.07
C TRP A 27 -16.77 -9.58 -7.99
N SER A 28 -16.79 -10.17 -6.79
CA SER A 28 -17.22 -11.55 -6.58
C SER A 28 -18.69 -11.77 -6.95
N VAL A 29 -19.58 -10.83 -6.60
CA VAL A 29 -20.99 -10.86 -6.99
C VAL A 29 -21.15 -10.74 -8.50
N LYS A 30 -20.36 -9.87 -9.15
CA LYS A 30 -20.36 -9.71 -10.62
C LYS A 30 -19.94 -11.00 -11.32
N GLU A 31 -18.86 -11.64 -10.85
CA GLU A 31 -18.37 -12.90 -11.41
C GLU A 31 -19.37 -14.04 -11.21
N TRP A 32 -19.98 -14.12 -10.02
CA TRP A 32 -21.03 -15.09 -9.72
C TRP A 32 -22.23 -14.97 -10.65
N LYS A 33 -22.71 -13.73 -10.90
CA LYS A 33 -23.78 -13.46 -11.86
C LYS A 33 -23.40 -13.82 -13.30
N ALA A 34 -22.12 -13.79 -13.65
CA ALA A 34 -21.61 -14.23 -14.95
C ALA A 34 -21.36 -15.75 -15.03
N GLY A 35 -21.76 -16.52 -14.01
CA GLY A 35 -21.57 -17.97 -13.96
C GLY A 35 -20.16 -18.42 -13.58
N ARG A 36 -19.27 -17.49 -13.23
CA ARG A 36 -17.89 -17.77 -12.82
C ARG A 36 -17.80 -17.78 -11.29
N LYS A 37 -16.95 -18.64 -10.73
CA LYS A 37 -16.70 -18.68 -9.28
C LYS A 37 -15.35 -18.04 -8.97
N VAL A 38 -15.33 -17.13 -8.01
CA VAL A 38 -14.08 -16.58 -7.46
C VAL A 38 -13.49 -17.59 -6.48
N SER A 39 -12.20 -17.88 -6.61
CA SER A 39 -11.50 -18.81 -5.73
C SER A 39 -11.36 -18.25 -4.31
N GLY A 40 -11.66 -19.04 -3.27
CA GLY A 40 -11.41 -18.63 -1.88
C GLY A 40 -9.91 -18.39 -1.58
N VAL A 41 -9.03 -19.11 -2.29
CA VAL A 41 -7.56 -18.92 -2.18
C VAL A 41 -7.15 -17.55 -2.69
N TYR A 42 -7.80 -17.05 -3.77
CA TYR A 42 -7.58 -15.69 -4.24
C TYR A 42 -7.95 -14.66 -3.18
N LEU A 43 -9.12 -14.80 -2.57
CA LEU A 43 -9.58 -13.89 -1.54
C LEU A 43 -8.63 -13.89 -0.33
N GLY A 44 -8.14 -15.06 0.09
CA GLY A 44 -7.15 -15.16 1.15
C GLY A 44 -5.86 -14.39 0.84
N TRP A 45 -5.33 -14.53 -0.38
CA TRP A 45 -4.16 -13.77 -0.82
C TRP A 45 -4.42 -12.26 -0.92
N VAL A 46 -5.59 -11.85 -1.39
CA VAL A 46 -5.98 -10.43 -1.39
C VAL A 46 -6.01 -9.89 0.03
N CYS A 47 -6.59 -10.60 1.00
CA CYS A 47 -6.58 -10.17 2.41
C CYS A 47 -5.16 -10.01 2.95
N ILE A 48 -4.25 -10.95 2.67
CA ILE A 48 -2.83 -10.84 3.06
C ILE A 48 -2.19 -9.58 2.44
N PHE A 49 -2.47 -9.34 1.16
CA PHE A 49 -1.96 -8.16 0.46
C PHE A 49 -2.50 -6.85 1.07
N LEU A 50 -3.78 -6.80 1.46
CA LEU A 50 -4.37 -5.61 2.09
C LEU A 50 -3.78 -5.33 3.48
N VAL A 51 -3.57 -6.37 4.28
CA VAL A 51 -2.87 -6.23 5.57
C VAL A 51 -1.44 -5.74 5.35
N TYR A 52 -0.74 -6.26 4.35
CA TYR A 52 0.58 -5.75 3.98
C TYR A 52 0.55 -4.27 3.57
N LEU A 53 -0.39 -3.84 2.73
CA LEU A 53 -0.51 -2.43 2.34
C LEU A 53 -0.74 -1.52 3.55
N TRP A 54 -1.61 -1.94 4.48
CA TRP A 54 -1.80 -1.23 5.74
C TRP A 54 -0.50 -1.12 6.55
N MET A 55 0.27 -2.20 6.69
CA MET A 55 1.55 -2.13 7.41
C MET A 55 2.52 -1.14 6.77
N VAL A 56 2.55 -1.06 5.43
CA VAL A 56 3.38 -0.06 4.74
C VAL A 56 2.89 1.35 5.06
N PHE A 57 1.58 1.60 5.06
CA PHE A 57 1.04 2.93 5.40
C PHE A 57 1.32 3.34 6.85
N ASP A 58 1.12 2.42 7.80
CA ASP A 58 1.37 2.66 9.23
C ASP A 58 2.87 2.98 9.50
N VAL A 59 3.78 2.25 8.85
CA VAL A 59 5.23 2.49 8.97
C VAL A 59 5.68 3.77 8.25
N THR A 60 5.14 4.04 7.06
CA THR A 60 5.53 5.20 6.25
C THR A 60 4.87 6.50 6.71
N GLY A 61 3.78 6.43 7.47
CA GLY A 61 3.04 7.60 7.91
C GLY A 61 2.57 8.46 6.73
N VAL A 62 1.71 7.89 5.89
CA VAL A 62 1.13 8.60 4.73
C VAL A 62 0.37 9.85 5.18
N GLY A 63 0.42 10.90 4.37
CA GLY A 63 -0.36 12.12 4.65
C GLY A 63 -1.82 11.95 4.27
N THR A 64 -2.70 12.59 5.03
CA THR A 64 -4.15 12.42 4.93
C THR A 64 -4.88 13.74 4.67
N MET A 65 -6.13 13.65 4.26
CA MET A 65 -7.03 14.80 4.22
C MET A 65 -7.19 15.45 5.61
N GLY A 66 -7.08 14.67 6.69
CA GLY A 66 -7.07 15.19 8.06
C GLY A 66 -5.92 16.16 8.32
N ASP A 67 -4.73 15.88 7.78
CA ASP A 67 -3.56 16.76 7.89
C ASP A 67 -3.79 18.07 7.13
N ILE A 68 -4.32 18.00 5.91
CA ILE A 68 -4.68 19.18 5.12
C ILE A 68 -5.65 20.07 5.91
N MET A 69 -6.74 19.50 6.42
CA MET A 69 -7.76 20.26 7.16
C MET A 69 -7.21 20.91 8.43
N ARG A 70 -6.25 20.27 9.09
CA ARG A 70 -5.63 20.78 10.31
C ARG A 70 -4.69 21.95 10.06
N ASN A 71 -3.94 21.91 8.96
CA ASN A 71 -2.85 22.86 8.71
C ASN A 71 -3.26 24.06 7.84
N MET A 72 -4.52 24.13 7.41
CA MET A 72 -5.06 25.30 6.70
C MET A 72 -4.75 26.62 7.43
N PRO A 73 -4.24 27.65 6.72
CA PRO A 73 -4.13 27.76 5.27
C PRO A 73 -2.88 27.11 4.63
N ASP A 74 -1.89 26.69 5.43
CA ASP A 74 -0.63 26.16 4.94
C ASP A 74 -0.75 24.65 4.65
N ILE A 75 -1.08 24.32 3.40
CA ILE A 75 -1.35 22.94 2.96
C ILE A 75 -0.05 22.14 2.74
N PHE A 76 1.02 22.82 2.33
CA PHE A 76 2.31 22.23 1.97
C PHE A 76 3.29 22.42 3.13
N ILE A 77 3.28 21.48 4.06
CA ILE A 77 4.13 21.53 5.27
C ILE A 77 5.25 20.49 5.27
N GLY A 78 5.19 19.52 4.35
CA GLY A 78 6.22 18.50 4.21
C GLY A 78 7.52 19.07 3.65
N GLY A 79 8.64 18.53 4.11
CA GLY A 79 9.94 18.79 3.50
C GLY A 79 10.02 18.15 2.12
N MET A 80 10.85 18.69 1.23
CA MET A 80 11.10 18.07 -0.08
C MET A 80 12.61 17.92 -0.28
N ASN A 81 13.05 16.67 -0.44
CA ASN A 81 14.39 16.33 -0.85
C ASN A 81 14.37 15.74 -2.27
N PHE A 82 14.88 16.52 -3.24
CA PHE A 82 14.99 16.09 -4.63
C PHE A 82 16.42 15.74 -5.03
N VAL A 83 17.36 15.73 -4.08
CA VAL A 83 18.76 15.36 -4.35
C VAL A 83 18.86 13.84 -4.36
N PRO A 84 19.16 13.20 -5.50
CA PRO A 84 19.33 11.77 -5.54
C PRO A 84 20.65 11.36 -4.86
N PHE A 85 20.58 10.26 -4.12
CA PHE A 85 21.64 9.63 -3.33
C PHE A 85 22.20 10.51 -2.21
N ASP A 86 21.35 11.38 -1.65
CA ASP A 86 21.72 12.26 -0.54
C ASP A 86 21.81 11.47 0.79
N SER A 87 21.04 10.37 0.89
CA SER A 87 20.90 9.56 2.11
C SER A 87 21.11 8.06 1.85
N LEU A 88 22.36 7.59 1.95
CA LEU A 88 22.72 6.16 1.86
C LEU A 88 22.83 5.49 3.24
N GLY A 89 21.85 5.76 4.12
CA GLY A 89 21.83 5.26 5.50
C GLY A 89 21.01 3.97 5.72
N ILE A 90 20.69 3.69 6.99
CA ILE A 90 19.84 2.53 7.36
C ILE A 90 18.44 2.65 6.73
N GLY A 91 17.90 3.86 6.59
CA GLY A 91 16.61 4.12 5.95
C GLY A 91 16.52 3.57 4.52
N PHE A 92 17.58 3.74 3.73
CA PHE A 92 17.71 3.18 2.38
C PHE A 92 17.46 1.67 2.35
N THR A 93 18.07 0.94 3.28
CA THR A 93 17.91 -0.53 3.36
C THR A 93 16.51 -0.92 3.82
N LEU A 94 15.93 -0.17 4.76
CA LEU A 94 14.59 -0.43 5.27
C LEU A 94 13.53 -0.24 4.17
N ASN A 95 13.66 0.76 3.32
CA ASN A 95 12.75 1.00 2.20
C ASN A 95 12.80 -0.15 1.17
N ILE A 96 14.00 -0.63 0.84
CA ILE A 96 14.17 -1.83 0.00
C ILE A 96 13.46 -3.03 0.63
N VAL A 97 13.73 -3.30 1.92
CA VAL A 97 13.15 -4.45 2.63
C VAL A 97 11.63 -4.37 2.71
N MET A 98 11.10 -3.17 2.95
CA MET A 98 9.66 -2.90 3.02
C MET A 98 8.95 -3.18 1.69
N PHE A 99 9.57 -2.88 0.55
CA PHE A 99 8.99 -3.08 -0.79
C PHE A 99 9.27 -4.46 -1.41
N MET A 100 10.20 -5.25 -0.87
CA MET A 100 10.43 -6.63 -1.33
C MET A 100 9.14 -7.50 -1.27
N PRO A 101 8.36 -7.51 -0.18
CA PRO A 101 7.09 -8.22 -0.14
C PRO A 101 6.10 -7.75 -1.21
N PHE A 102 6.00 -6.45 -1.50
CA PHE A 102 5.17 -5.93 -2.60
C PHE A 102 5.57 -6.57 -3.93
N GLY A 103 6.87 -6.53 -4.25
CA GLY A 103 7.42 -7.11 -5.48
C GLY A 103 7.19 -8.62 -5.62
N PHE A 104 7.17 -9.33 -4.50
CA PHE A 104 6.92 -10.78 -4.47
C PHE A 104 5.43 -11.12 -4.60
N LEU A 105 4.57 -10.43 -3.84
CA LEU A 105 3.13 -10.71 -3.77
C LEU A 105 2.41 -10.35 -5.07
N LEU A 106 2.81 -9.27 -5.76
CA LEU A 106 2.14 -8.83 -6.98
C LEU A 106 2.02 -9.95 -8.05
N PRO A 107 3.11 -10.54 -8.55
CA PRO A 107 3.05 -11.58 -9.57
C PRO A 107 2.55 -12.95 -9.04
N LEU A 108 2.58 -13.15 -7.72
CA LEU A 108 1.98 -14.31 -7.04
C LEU A 108 0.46 -14.27 -7.16
N ILE A 109 -0.14 -13.11 -6.86
CA ILE A 109 -1.59 -12.94 -6.78
C ILE A 109 -2.18 -12.61 -8.15
N PHE A 110 -1.55 -11.69 -8.89
CA PHE A 110 -2.09 -11.11 -10.12
C PHE A 110 -1.30 -11.54 -11.34
N LYS A 111 -1.92 -12.29 -12.28
CA LYS A 111 -1.29 -12.67 -13.56
C LYS A 111 -0.78 -11.46 -14.33
N GLY A 112 -1.50 -10.34 -14.23
CA GLY A 112 -1.16 -9.07 -14.86
C GLY A 112 0.25 -8.57 -14.53
N SER A 113 0.77 -8.89 -13.34
CA SER A 113 2.04 -8.36 -12.82
C SER A 113 3.24 -9.29 -13.03
N ARG A 114 3.08 -10.45 -13.69
CA ARG A 114 4.15 -11.45 -13.91
C ARG A 114 5.28 -11.04 -14.87
N ALA A 115 5.40 -9.75 -15.17
CA ALA A 115 6.53 -9.19 -15.90
C ALA A 115 7.23 -8.17 -14.99
N LEU A 116 8.56 -8.21 -14.95
CA LEU A 116 9.38 -7.33 -14.11
C LEU A 116 8.98 -5.86 -14.30
N GLY A 117 8.90 -5.38 -15.54
CA GLY A 117 8.52 -3.98 -15.82
C GLY A 117 7.13 -3.60 -15.32
N ARG A 118 6.18 -4.54 -15.25
CA ARG A 118 4.83 -4.27 -14.71
C ARG A 118 4.84 -4.23 -13.18
N THR A 119 5.59 -5.12 -12.53
CA THR A 119 5.76 -5.08 -11.07
C THR A 119 6.54 -3.84 -10.65
N ALA A 120 7.61 -3.49 -11.36
CA ALA A 120 8.38 -2.27 -11.14
C ALA A 120 7.53 -1.01 -11.33
N ALA A 121 6.73 -0.94 -12.41
CA ALA A 121 5.82 0.19 -12.63
C ALA A 121 4.75 0.30 -11.53
N ALA A 122 4.19 -0.82 -11.07
CA ALA A 122 3.24 -0.80 -9.96
C ALA A 122 3.91 -0.36 -8.65
N GLY A 123 5.16 -0.78 -8.40
CA GLY A 123 5.96 -0.33 -7.26
C GLY A 123 6.27 1.16 -7.33
N ALA A 124 6.61 1.67 -8.51
CA ALA A 124 6.83 3.09 -8.76
C ALA A 124 5.58 3.92 -8.49
N VAL A 125 4.42 3.48 -8.99
CA VAL A 125 3.14 4.17 -8.71
C VAL A 125 2.81 4.12 -7.22
N PHE A 126 3.00 2.98 -6.57
CA PHE A 126 2.72 2.85 -5.13
C PHE A 126 3.63 3.76 -4.30
N SER A 127 4.92 3.75 -4.57
CA SER A 127 5.88 4.62 -3.89
C SER A 127 5.58 6.10 -4.14
N LEU A 128 5.27 6.48 -5.38
CA LEU A 128 4.92 7.86 -5.72
C LEU A 128 3.67 8.32 -4.96
N LEU A 129 2.67 7.46 -4.79
CA LEU A 129 1.47 7.81 -4.01
C LEU A 129 1.83 8.10 -2.54
N ILE A 130 2.73 7.32 -1.94
CA ILE A 130 3.21 7.53 -0.57
C ILE A 130 3.92 8.88 -0.48
N GLU A 131 4.92 9.11 -1.33
CA GLU A 131 5.70 10.35 -1.38
C GLU A 131 4.82 11.59 -1.57
N LEU A 132 3.89 11.55 -2.52
CA LEU A 132 2.97 12.67 -2.79
C LEU A 132 2.01 12.92 -1.63
N SER A 133 1.62 11.89 -0.88
CA SER A 133 0.76 12.06 0.30
C SER A 133 1.51 12.79 1.43
N GLN A 134 2.79 12.51 1.62
CA GLN A 134 3.61 13.04 2.71
C GLN A 134 3.86 14.55 2.60
N ILE A 135 3.69 15.13 1.41
CA ILE A 135 3.72 16.58 1.19
C ILE A 135 2.73 17.33 2.11
N PHE A 136 1.61 16.68 2.46
CA PHE A 136 0.55 17.25 3.29
C PHE A 136 0.78 17.10 4.80
N ASN A 137 1.80 16.37 5.23
CA ASN A 137 2.15 16.18 6.63
C ASN A 137 3.60 16.60 6.90
N PHE A 138 4.08 16.48 8.14
CA PHE A 138 5.43 16.94 8.52
C PHE A 138 6.57 16.00 8.08
N ARG A 139 6.28 14.98 7.26
CA ARG A 139 7.32 14.09 6.71
C ARG A 139 8.03 14.81 5.56
N ALA A 140 9.22 14.32 5.22
CA ALA A 140 9.90 14.75 4.02
C ALA A 140 9.58 13.78 2.89
N THR A 141 9.20 14.32 1.74
CA THR A 141 9.17 13.59 0.47
C THR A 141 10.61 13.46 -0.04
N ASP A 142 11.05 12.25 -0.36
CA ASP A 142 12.42 11.96 -0.78
C ASP A 142 12.45 11.13 -2.09
N VAL A 143 13.18 11.63 -3.09
CA VAL A 143 13.40 10.92 -4.35
C VAL A 143 14.17 9.61 -4.12
N ASP A 144 15.03 9.55 -3.10
CA ASP A 144 15.75 8.34 -2.72
C ASP A 144 14.81 7.25 -2.22
N ASP A 145 13.77 7.62 -1.48
CA ASP A 145 12.74 6.70 -1.00
C ASP A 145 11.96 6.11 -2.18
N LEU A 146 11.62 6.95 -3.17
CA LEU A 146 11.00 6.48 -4.41
C LEU A 146 11.87 5.47 -5.17
N MET A 147 13.15 5.77 -5.34
CA MET A 147 14.07 4.90 -6.06
C MET A 147 14.30 3.58 -5.31
N THR A 148 14.56 3.64 -4.00
CA THR A 148 14.81 2.45 -3.16
C THR A 148 13.62 1.52 -3.08
N ASN A 149 12.40 2.06 -3.01
CA ASN A 149 11.17 1.28 -3.04
C ASN A 149 10.99 0.55 -4.37
N ILE A 150 11.31 1.18 -5.51
CA ILE A 150 11.29 0.53 -6.83
C ILE A 150 12.35 -0.59 -6.90
N PHE A 151 13.54 -0.37 -6.34
CA PHE A 151 14.56 -1.42 -6.24
C PHE A 151 14.09 -2.60 -5.37
N GLY A 152 13.46 -2.33 -4.23
CA GLY A 152 12.83 -3.34 -3.38
C GLY A 152 11.78 -4.17 -4.14
N ALA A 153 10.91 -3.51 -4.90
CA ALA A 153 9.92 -4.20 -5.75
C ALA A 153 10.57 -5.07 -6.83
N CYS A 154 11.66 -4.61 -7.45
CA CYS A 154 12.42 -5.40 -8.42
C CYS A 154 13.04 -6.66 -7.77
N ILE A 155 13.66 -6.52 -6.60
CA ILE A 155 14.26 -7.64 -5.86
C ILE A 155 13.17 -8.64 -5.44
N GLY A 156 12.05 -8.16 -4.89
CA GLY A 156 10.90 -8.98 -4.56
C GLY A 156 10.36 -9.80 -5.73
N TYR A 157 10.28 -9.17 -6.91
CA TYR A 157 9.90 -9.87 -8.14
C TYR A 157 10.90 -10.97 -8.52
N LEU A 158 12.21 -10.70 -8.41
CA LEU A 158 13.23 -11.70 -8.72
C LEU A 158 13.14 -12.90 -7.76
N ILE A 159 12.90 -12.66 -6.47
CA ILE A 159 12.64 -13.72 -5.48
C ILE A 159 11.42 -14.54 -5.89
N TRP A 160 10.32 -13.89 -6.29
CA TRP A 160 9.14 -14.58 -6.80
C TRP A 160 9.44 -15.39 -8.06
N HIS A 161 10.23 -14.84 -8.97
CA HIS A 161 10.57 -15.48 -10.23
C HIS A 161 11.36 -16.78 -10.02
N VAL A 162 12.34 -16.76 -9.10
CA VAL A 162 13.09 -17.96 -8.69
C VAL A 162 12.16 -18.95 -7.99
N PHE A 163 11.34 -18.48 -7.03
CA PHE A 163 10.36 -19.31 -6.33
C PHE A 163 9.38 -20.01 -7.27
N ALA A 164 8.87 -19.30 -8.28
CA ALA A 164 7.94 -19.82 -9.26
C ALA A 164 8.60 -20.87 -10.18
N LYS A 165 9.88 -20.70 -10.53
CA LYS A 165 10.63 -21.73 -11.28
C LYS A 165 10.81 -23.01 -10.47
N ILE A 166 11.14 -22.89 -9.18
CA ILE A 166 11.35 -24.05 -8.28
C ILE A 166 10.03 -24.77 -8.00
N SER A 167 8.94 -24.03 -7.79
CA SER A 167 7.62 -24.57 -7.44
C SER A 167 6.89 -25.23 -8.62
N GLY A 168 7.40 -25.08 -9.85
CA GLY A 168 6.79 -25.59 -11.08
C GLY A 168 5.46 -24.91 -11.45
N ALA A 169 4.79 -25.42 -12.49
CA ALA A 169 3.53 -24.88 -13.05
C ALA A 169 2.30 -24.89 -12.09
N ARG A 170 2.50 -25.16 -10.80
CA ARG A 170 1.45 -25.24 -9.77
C ARG A 170 0.97 -23.87 -9.29
N LEU A 171 1.71 -22.79 -9.55
CA LEU A 171 1.23 -21.42 -9.29
C LEU A 171 0.16 -21.00 -10.33
N HIS A 172 -1.07 -21.47 -10.13
CA HIS A 172 -2.23 -20.82 -10.73
C HIS A 172 -2.39 -19.46 -10.05
N ALA A 173 -2.01 -18.39 -10.75
CA ALA A 173 -2.26 -17.05 -10.23
C ALA A 173 -3.76 -16.85 -10.07
N ALA A 174 -4.08 -16.17 -9.00
CA ALA A 174 -5.39 -16.18 -8.41
C ALA A 174 -6.35 -15.17 -9.10
N ALA A 175 -5.79 -14.19 -9.83
CA ALA A 175 -6.51 -13.25 -10.67
C ALA A 175 -5.95 -13.12 -12.09
N GLU A 176 -6.82 -12.91 -13.07
CA GLU A 176 -6.47 -12.72 -14.49
C GLU A 176 -6.36 -11.25 -14.91
N GLY A 177 -6.98 -10.31 -14.19
CA GLY A 177 -7.05 -8.91 -14.59
C GLY A 177 -5.71 -8.18 -14.55
N ARG A 178 -5.39 -7.47 -15.65
CA ARG A 178 -4.14 -6.72 -15.83
C ARG A 178 -3.93 -5.59 -14.81
N TRP A 179 -5.01 -4.97 -14.35
CA TRP A 179 -4.99 -3.76 -13.52
C TRP A 179 -5.50 -3.97 -12.10
N GLU A 180 -5.73 -5.21 -11.68
CA GLU A 180 -6.35 -5.49 -10.37
C GLU A 180 -5.48 -5.06 -9.20
N ALA A 181 -4.17 -5.35 -9.24
CA ALA A 181 -3.24 -4.92 -8.20
C ALA A 181 -3.30 -3.41 -7.97
N LEU A 182 -3.28 -2.64 -9.07
CA LEU A 182 -3.31 -1.19 -9.03
C LEU A 182 -4.63 -0.65 -8.45
N ARG A 183 -5.77 -1.31 -8.75
CA ARG A 183 -7.06 -0.92 -8.15
C ARG A 183 -7.05 -1.09 -6.64
N TYR A 184 -6.50 -2.19 -6.11
CA TYR A 184 -6.40 -2.37 -4.67
C TYR A 184 -5.48 -1.34 -4.03
N VAL A 185 -4.33 -1.05 -4.64
CA VAL A 185 -3.41 0.00 -4.16
C VAL A 185 -4.09 1.37 -4.12
N LEU A 186 -4.77 1.76 -5.20
CA LEU A 186 -5.47 3.05 -5.29
C LEU A 186 -6.64 3.15 -4.31
N LEU A 187 -7.43 2.08 -4.15
CA LEU A 187 -8.54 2.04 -3.20
C LEU A 187 -8.05 2.09 -1.76
N ALA A 188 -6.96 1.38 -1.44
CA ALA A 188 -6.36 1.40 -0.12
C ALA A 188 -5.82 2.80 0.21
N MET A 189 -5.08 3.41 -0.71
CA MET A 189 -4.57 4.78 -0.56
C MET A 189 -5.72 5.79 -0.42
N ALA A 190 -6.75 5.72 -1.27
CA ALA A 190 -7.91 6.60 -1.16
C ALA A 190 -8.66 6.39 0.16
N GLY A 191 -8.79 5.14 0.60
CA GLY A 191 -9.39 4.79 1.89
C GLY A 191 -8.69 5.47 3.05
N VAL A 192 -7.36 5.35 3.14
CA VAL A 192 -6.58 6.04 4.18
C VAL A 192 -6.68 7.55 4.00
N PHE A 193 -6.38 8.08 2.81
CA PHE A 193 -6.33 9.51 2.56
C PHE A 193 -7.62 10.25 2.93
N PHE A 194 -8.79 9.71 2.55
CA PHE A 194 -10.08 10.37 2.78
C PHE A 194 -10.78 9.97 4.07
N LEU A 195 -10.61 8.72 4.53
CA LEU A 195 -11.37 8.20 5.66
C LEU A 195 -10.59 8.18 6.97
N TYR A 196 -9.25 8.14 6.95
CA TYR A 196 -8.44 8.14 8.16
C TYR A 196 -8.21 9.59 8.62
N ASN A 197 -8.70 9.91 9.82
CA ASN A 197 -8.50 11.22 10.44
C ASN A 197 -8.20 11.04 11.94
N PRO A 198 -6.91 10.99 12.33
CA PRO A 198 -6.52 10.77 13.72
C PRO A 198 -7.01 11.89 14.66
N PHE A 199 -7.23 13.10 14.15
CA PHE A 199 -7.64 14.25 14.97
C PHE A 199 -9.07 14.13 15.50
N LEU A 200 -9.95 13.36 14.84
CA LEU A 200 -11.30 13.06 15.35
C LEU A 200 -11.23 12.34 16.70
N ILE A 201 -10.33 11.37 16.83
CA ILE A 201 -10.18 10.56 18.05
C ILE A 201 -9.53 11.39 19.15
N ILE A 202 -8.53 12.22 18.81
CA ILE A 202 -7.87 13.13 19.76
C ILE A 202 -8.90 14.07 20.41
N ASN A 203 -9.75 14.70 19.60
CA ASN A 203 -10.77 15.62 20.10
C ASN A 203 -11.81 14.92 21.00
N LEU A 204 -12.26 13.72 20.63
CA LEU A 204 -13.18 12.92 21.45
C LEU A 204 -12.60 12.48 22.78
N SER A 205 -11.28 12.21 22.83
CA SER A 205 -10.58 11.85 24.06
C SER A 205 -10.32 13.05 24.97
N SER A 206 -10.13 14.24 24.39
CA SER A 206 -9.91 15.49 25.13
C SER A 206 -11.18 16.01 25.83
N CYS A 207 -12.37 15.73 25.29
CA CYS A 207 -13.65 16.07 25.93
C CYS A 207 -14.05 15.15 27.11
N ARG A 208 -13.29 14.08 27.40
CA ARG A 208 -13.59 13.14 28.51
C ARG A 208 -12.70 13.33 29.75
N LEU A 209 -11.90 14.39 29.78
CA LEU A 209 -11.10 14.85 30.93
C LEU A 209 -11.61 16.22 31.36
#